data_AF-A0A356XIR1-F1
#
_entry.id   AF-A0A356XIR1-F1
#
_cell.length_a   1.000
_cell.length_b   1.000
_cell.length_c   1.000
_cell.angle_alpha   90.00
_cell.angle_beta   90.00
_cell.angle_gamma   90.00
#
_symmetry.space_group_name_H-M   'P 1'
#
loop_
_entity.id
_entity.type
_entity.pdbx_description
1 polymer ?
#
loop_
_entity_poly.entity_id
_entity_poly.type
_entity_poly.pdbx_seq_one_letter_code
_entity_poly.pdbx_strand_id
1 'polypeptide(L)' 'MPFNEIFREWLEYARKDLDAAKYLATMDPKPIEIICYHCQQSAEKVI' A
#
# COMPACT_ATOMS: atom_id res chain seq x y z
N MET A 1 -2.46 16.17 -16.80
CA MET A 1 -1.27 15.32 -16.58
C MET A 1 -1.26 14.21 -17.62
N PRO A 2 -0.11 13.84 -18.20
CA PRO A 2 0.02 12.69 -19.07
C PRO A 2 -0.28 11.39 -18.32
N PHE A 3 -0.82 10.38 -19.02
CA PHE A 3 -1.15 9.06 -18.46
C PHE A 3 0.00 8.43 -17.65
N ASN A 4 1.24 8.56 -18.13
CA ASN A 4 2.43 8.01 -17.48
C ASN A 4 2.72 8.63 -16.10
N GLU A 5 2.35 9.90 -15.87
CA GLU A 5 2.53 10.54 -14.57
C GLU A 5 1.51 10.03 -13.57
N ILE A 6 0.25 9.87 -13.99
CA ILE A 6 -0.82 9.30 -13.16
C ILE A 6 -0.47 7.86 -12.78
N PHE A 7 -0.04 7.04 -13.73
CA PHE A 7 0.35 5.66 -13.46
C PHE A 7 1.50 5.57 -12.44
N ARG A 8 2.53 6.43 -12.58
CA ARG A 8 3.63 6.51 -11.60
C ARG A 8 3.14 6.92 -10.22
N GLU A 9 2.23 7.89 -10.15
CA GLU A 9 1.65 8.33 -8.89
C GLU A 9 0.89 7.19 -8.19
N TRP A 10 0.12 6.40 -8.94
CA TRP A 10 -0.58 5.22 -8.42
C TRP A 10 0.36 4.13 -7.93
N LEU A 11 1.47 3.87 -8.63
CA LEU A 11 2.52 2.96 -8.15
C LEU A 11 3.17 3.45 -6.86
N GLU A 12 3.36 4.77 -6.71
CA GLU A 12 3.87 5.35 -5.46
C GLU A 12 2.88 5.17 -4.31
N TYR A 13 1.57 5.31 -4.55
CA TYR A 13 0.56 5.00 -3.53
C TYR A 13 0.55 3.50 -3.17
N ALA A 14 0.63 2.61 -4.16
CA ALA A 14 0.72 1.17 -3.91
C ALA A 14 1.93 0.82 -3.03
N ARG A 15 3.09 1.44 -3.29
CA ARG A 15 4.30 1.27 -2.50
C ARG A 15 4.14 1.76 -1.06
N LYS A 16 3.52 2.94 -0.86
CA LYS A 16 3.24 3.49 0.47
C LYS A 16 2.32 2.58 1.29
N ASP A 17 1.31 1.98 0.67
CA ASP A 17 0.44 1.01 1.34
C ASP A 17 1.22 -0.22 1.81
N LEU A 18 2.08 -0.78 0.94
CA LEU A 18 2.91 -1.91 1.31
C LEU A 18 3.90 -1.57 2.44
N ASP A 19 4.51 -0.39 2.41
CA ASP A 19 5.45 0.05 3.45
C ASP A 19 4.74 0.29 4.78
N ALA A 20 3.50 0.80 4.78
CA ALA A 20 2.66 0.89 5.97
C ALA A 20 2.34 -0.50 6.54
N ALA A 21 1.96 -1.47 5.71
CA ALA A 21 1.71 -2.85 6.13
C ALA A 21 2.96 -3.47 6.80
N LYS A 22 4.15 -3.28 6.21
CA LYS A 22 5.43 -3.75 6.79
C LYS A 22 5.73 -3.09 8.13
N TYR A 23 5.51 -1.78 8.25
CA TYR A 23 5.71 -1.06 9.51
C TYR A 23 4.78 -1.59 10.60
N LEU A 24 3.48 -1.72 10.31
CA LEU A 24 2.49 -2.25 11.24
C LEU A 24 2.79 -3.69 11.68
N ALA A 25 3.39 -4.51 10.79
CA ALA A 25 3.81 -5.86 11.13
C ALA A 25 4.91 -5.92 12.20
N THR A 26 5.60 -4.81 12.49
CA THR A 26 6.58 -4.72 13.58
C THR A 26 5.96 -4.47 14.96
N MET A 27 4.68 -4.12 15.04
CA MET A 27 4.00 -3.83 16.30
C MET A 27 3.75 -5.09 17.14
N ASP A 28 3.53 -4.89 18.43
CA ASP A 28 3.06 -5.91 19.36
C ASP A 28 2.02 -5.30 20.33
N PRO A 29 0.74 -5.73 20.29
CA PRO A 29 0.17 -6.74 19.40
C PRO A 29 0.10 -6.26 17.93
N LYS A 30 0.13 -7.21 16.98
CA LYS A 30 0.03 -6.90 15.54
C LYS A 30 -1.42 -6.63 15.14
N PRO A 31 -1.73 -5.48 14.51
CA PRO A 31 -3.07 -5.18 14.02
C PRO A 31 -3.29 -5.85 12.64
N ILE A 32 -3.57 -7.15 12.64
CA ILE A 32 -3.62 -7.98 11.42
C ILE A 32 -4.64 -7.48 10.40
N GLU A 33 -5.81 -7.03 10.84
CA GLU A 33 -6.87 -6.52 9.97
C GLU A 33 -6.42 -5.28 9.20
N ILE A 34 -5.68 -4.38 9.88
CA ILE A 34 -5.16 -3.14 9.28
C ILE A 34 -4.03 -3.46 8.30
N ILE A 35 -3.18 -4.44 8.64
CA ILE A 35 -2.12 -4.93 7.73
C ILE A 35 -2.75 -5.48 6.45
N CYS A 36 -3.76 -6.35 6.56
CA CYS A 36 -4.47 -6.91 5.41
C CYS A 36 -5.15 -5.84 4.54
N TYR A 37 -5.76 -4.83 5.17
CA TYR A 37 -6.34 -3.69 4.46
C TYR A 37 -5.30 -2.98 3.59
N HIS A 38 -4.12 -2.67 4.13
CA HIS A 38 -3.06 -2.04 3.33
C HIS A 38 -2.53 -2.94 2.21
N CYS A 39 -2.43 -4.26 2.43
CA CYS A 39 -2.05 -5.19 1.37
C CYS A 39 -3.08 -5.20 0.22
N GLN A 40 -4.38 -5.23 0.52
CA GLN A 40 -5.44 -5.13 -0.48
C GLN A 40 -5.34 -3.80 -1.25
N GLN A 41 -5.24 -2.69 -0.52
CA GLN A 41 -5.12 -1.35 -1.09
C GLN A 41 -3.88 -1.21 -2.00
N SER A 42 -2.76 -1.85 -1.64
CA SER A 42 -1.55 -1.89 -2.46
C SER A 42 -1.80 -2.65 -3.77
N ALA A 43 -2.42 -3.83 -3.71
CA ALA A 43 -2.71 -4.65 -4.89
C ALA A 43 -3.70 -3.99 -5.85
N GLU A 44 -4.78 -3.37 -5.33
CA GLU A 44 -5.79 -2.68 -6.14
C GLU A 44 -5.22 -1.51 -6.95
N LYS A 45 -4.15 -0.86 -6.46
CA LYS A 45 -3.53 0.29 -7.13
C LYS A 45 -2.56 -0.08 -8.26
N VAL A 46 -2.22 -1.36 -8.40
CA VAL A 46 -1.29 -1.89 -9.42
C VAL A 46 -2.03 -2.46 -10.64
N ILE A 47 -3.35 -2.66 -10.53
CA ILE A 47 -4.25 -3.13 -11.61
C ILE A 47 -4.75 -1.94 -12.42
#